data_AF-A0A2E6GB44-F1
#
_entry.id   AF-A0A2E6GB44-F1
#
_cell.length_a   1.000
_cell.length_b   1.000
_cell.length_c   1.000
_cell.angle_alpha   90.00
_cell.angle_beta   90.00
_cell.angle_gamma   90.00
#
_symmetry.space_group_name_H-M   'P 1'
#
loop_
_entity.id
_entity.type
_entity.pdbx_description
1 polymer ?
#
loop_
_entity_poly.entity_id
_entity_poly.type
_entity_poly.pdbx_seq_one_letter_code
_entity_poly.pdbx_strand_id
1 'polypeptide(L)'
;MDKTVIPLCQSTELSPVDLTEKIMKKYYVFCLAILWNQILGANEAKDPYTWDIRERDIRIEMRYPNNKLKAIVLSYDDGFSEDLRLVQLLNKYGLRGTFHINSARLSTPNYMKKKDIKEHFGKHEISAHGANHQGLLGLTPADRIYEFIEDRRALEALSGKLVRGMAYPFGSYDPDGLELLESMGFEYARTVEATHDFRIPANFLLWHPSAHKFGVEDDPARDGATFQLVEDFLTRKHQALLYLWGHSWEYQKKWDMVEELFSLLSGQPDVVSLTHIDLVAYLKAFRQLRISADKTIIHNPSATKLFLRVYDGRLTSEKASYTIELEPAATLRLEN
;
A
#
# COMPACT_ATOMS: atom_id res chain seq x y z
N MET A 1 -45.03 -96.94 -45.53
CA MET A 1 -45.37 -95.61 -44.98
C MET A 1 -44.06 -94.92 -44.65
N ASP A 2 -43.66 -93.97 -45.49
CA ASP A 2 -42.46 -93.15 -45.33
C ASP A 2 -42.55 -92.31 -44.06
N LYS A 3 -41.47 -92.29 -43.26
CA LYS A 3 -41.27 -91.34 -42.17
C LYS A 3 -40.00 -90.55 -42.45
N THR A 4 -40.20 -89.30 -42.86
CA THR A 4 -39.20 -88.24 -42.93
C THR A 4 -38.72 -87.92 -41.51
N VAL A 5 -37.41 -87.93 -41.26
CA VAL A 5 -36.80 -87.51 -39.99
C VAL A 5 -36.02 -86.22 -40.23
N ILE A 6 -36.31 -85.18 -39.45
CA ILE A 6 -35.62 -83.88 -39.41
C ILE A 6 -34.46 -83.98 -38.40
N PRO A 7 -33.24 -83.50 -38.70
CA PRO A 7 -32.18 -83.41 -37.69
C PRO A 7 -32.34 -82.14 -36.84
N LEU A 8 -32.32 -82.29 -35.51
CA LEU A 8 -32.25 -81.17 -34.57
C LEU A 8 -30.85 -80.54 -34.57
N CYS A 9 -30.83 -79.21 -34.62
CA CYS A 9 -29.68 -78.33 -34.55
C CYS A 9 -28.92 -78.50 -33.22
N GLN A 10 -27.59 -78.65 -33.29
CA GLN A 10 -26.71 -78.62 -32.13
C GLN A 10 -26.62 -77.19 -31.58
N SER A 11 -26.98 -76.98 -30.31
CA SER A 11 -26.66 -75.76 -29.57
C SER A 11 -25.32 -75.93 -28.87
N THR A 12 -24.34 -75.09 -29.21
CA THR A 12 -23.08 -74.99 -28.48
C THR A 12 -23.33 -74.29 -27.14
N GLU A 13 -23.35 -75.03 -26.05
CA GLU A 13 -23.28 -74.46 -24.70
C GLU A 13 -21.90 -73.84 -24.50
N LEU A 14 -21.86 -72.52 -24.28
CA LEU A 14 -20.65 -71.81 -23.87
C LEU A 14 -20.31 -72.18 -22.42
N SER A 15 -19.05 -72.54 -22.16
CA SER A 15 -18.61 -72.92 -20.82
C SER A 15 -18.73 -71.74 -19.83
N PRO A 16 -18.90 -72.00 -18.51
CA PRO A 16 -18.97 -70.96 -17.48
C PRO A 16 -17.76 -70.02 -17.47
N VAL A 17 -16.60 -70.47 -17.95
CA VAL A 17 -15.36 -69.69 -18.03
C VAL A 17 -15.47 -68.61 -19.12
N ASP A 18 -16.04 -68.93 -20.28
CA ASP A 18 -16.23 -67.99 -21.40
C ASP A 18 -17.21 -66.86 -21.07
N LEU A 19 -18.26 -67.17 -20.30
CA LEU A 19 -19.25 -66.18 -19.88
C LEU A 19 -18.63 -65.20 -18.87
N THR A 20 -17.83 -65.71 -17.94
CA THR A 20 -17.14 -64.91 -16.92
C THR A 20 -16.08 -64.01 -17.56
N GLU A 21 -15.32 -64.50 -18.54
CA GLU A 21 -14.31 -63.69 -19.24
C GLU A 21 -14.93 -62.59 -20.11
N LYS A 22 -16.05 -62.87 -20.80
CA LYS A 22 -16.80 -61.86 -21.57
C LYS A 22 -17.40 -60.79 -20.67
N ILE A 23 -17.97 -61.18 -19.52
CA ILE A 23 -18.51 -60.26 -18.53
C ILE A 23 -17.37 -59.37 -17.99
N MET A 24 -16.26 -59.96 -17.55
CA MET A 24 -15.11 -59.22 -17.02
C MET A 24 -14.51 -58.25 -18.05
N LYS A 25 -14.36 -58.64 -19.33
CA LYS A 25 -13.93 -57.72 -20.40
C LYS A 25 -14.90 -56.56 -20.60
N LYS A 26 -16.21 -56.80 -20.54
CA LYS A 26 -17.24 -55.75 -20.73
C LYS A 26 -17.27 -54.76 -19.55
N TYR A 27 -17.14 -55.25 -18.32
CA TYR A 27 -17.05 -54.39 -17.13
C TYR A 27 -15.68 -53.69 -17.04
N TYR A 28 -14.59 -54.30 -17.48
CA TYR A 28 -13.27 -53.67 -17.52
C TYR A 28 -13.22 -52.50 -18.50
N VAL A 29 -13.82 -52.64 -19.69
CA VAL A 29 -13.97 -51.55 -20.66
C VAL A 29 -14.89 -50.44 -20.11
N PHE A 30 -15.95 -50.78 -19.38
CA PHE A 30 -16.83 -49.79 -18.77
C PHE A 30 -16.16 -49.04 -17.61
N CYS A 31 -15.42 -49.73 -16.75
CA CYS A 31 -14.61 -49.12 -15.69
C CYS A 31 -13.48 -48.27 -16.27
N LEU A 32 -12.82 -48.71 -17.35
CA LEU A 32 -11.85 -47.90 -18.06
C LEU A 32 -12.51 -46.67 -18.68
N ALA A 33 -13.70 -46.76 -19.28
CA ALA A 33 -14.40 -45.60 -19.83
C ALA A 33 -14.86 -44.60 -18.76
N ILE A 34 -15.25 -45.09 -17.57
CA ILE A 34 -15.55 -44.23 -16.41
C ILE A 34 -14.28 -43.59 -15.88
N LEU A 35 -13.18 -44.34 -15.73
CA LEU A 35 -11.89 -43.77 -15.36
C LEU A 35 -11.41 -42.76 -16.42
N TRP A 36 -11.60 -43.05 -17.71
CA TRP A 36 -11.21 -42.19 -18.82
C TRP A 36 -12.03 -40.90 -18.84
N ASN A 37 -13.33 -40.97 -18.55
CA ASN A 37 -14.20 -39.79 -18.40
C ASN A 37 -13.95 -39.03 -17.09
N GLN A 38 -13.55 -39.69 -16.01
CA GLN A 38 -13.16 -39.01 -14.77
C GLN A 38 -11.77 -38.37 -14.87
N ILE A 39 -10.86 -38.94 -15.67
CA ILE A 39 -9.51 -38.42 -15.94
C ILE A 39 -9.57 -37.26 -16.96
N LEU A 40 -10.42 -37.34 -17.99
CA LEU A 40 -10.62 -36.24 -18.96
C LEU A 40 -11.57 -35.14 -18.46
N GLY A 41 -12.60 -35.50 -17.70
CA GLY A 41 -13.57 -34.53 -17.15
C GLY A 41 -13.03 -33.64 -16.04
N ALA A 42 -11.80 -33.88 -15.58
CA ALA A 42 -11.18 -33.14 -14.48
C ALA A 42 -10.09 -32.15 -14.92
N ASN A 43 -9.78 -32.01 -16.22
CA ASN A 43 -8.64 -31.18 -16.65
C ASN A 43 -8.70 -30.66 -18.08
N GLU A 44 -9.90 -30.41 -18.63
CA GLU A 44 -9.97 -29.47 -19.77
C GLU A 44 -9.78 -28.06 -19.21
N ALA A 45 -8.57 -27.54 -19.35
CA ALA A 45 -8.33 -26.10 -19.20
C ALA A 45 -9.35 -25.38 -20.09
N LYS A 46 -10.35 -24.75 -19.47
CA LYS A 46 -11.34 -23.93 -20.18
C LYS A 46 -10.58 -23.03 -21.14
N ASP A 47 -11.01 -23.01 -22.41
CA ASP A 47 -10.41 -22.15 -23.42
C ASP A 47 -10.37 -20.71 -22.87
N PRO A 48 -9.18 -20.06 -22.82
CA PRO A 48 -9.03 -18.70 -22.29
C PRO A 48 -9.89 -17.66 -23.03
N TYR A 49 -10.50 -18.02 -24.17
CA TYR A 49 -11.45 -17.18 -24.93
C TYR A 49 -12.93 -17.46 -24.63
N THR A 50 -13.26 -18.42 -23.75
CA THR A 50 -14.67 -18.88 -23.54
C THR A 50 -15.23 -18.62 -22.14
N TRP A 51 -14.54 -17.86 -21.29
CA TRP A 51 -14.97 -17.62 -19.91
C TRP A 51 -15.87 -16.38 -19.77
N ASP A 52 -16.86 -16.49 -18.88
CA ASP A 52 -17.74 -15.40 -18.50
C ASP A 52 -17.11 -14.59 -17.36
N ILE A 53 -17.13 -13.26 -17.44
CA ILE A 53 -16.61 -12.37 -16.39
C ILE A 53 -17.23 -12.65 -15.01
N ARG A 54 -18.46 -13.15 -14.97
CA ARG A 54 -19.17 -13.55 -13.74
C ARG A 54 -18.54 -14.78 -13.07
N GLU A 55 -17.81 -15.60 -13.82
CA GLU A 55 -17.17 -16.83 -13.33
C GLU A 55 -15.74 -16.59 -12.82
N ARG A 56 -15.12 -15.46 -13.13
CA ARG A 56 -13.74 -15.14 -12.71
C ARG A 56 -13.55 -13.63 -12.52
N ASP A 57 -14.07 -13.13 -11.40
CA ASP A 57 -13.76 -11.78 -10.94
C ASP A 57 -12.42 -11.78 -10.18
N ILE A 58 -11.33 -11.48 -10.89
CA ILE A 58 -10.02 -11.25 -10.26
C ILE A 58 -9.94 -9.80 -9.78
N ARG A 59 -9.78 -9.64 -8.47
CA ARG A 59 -9.52 -8.34 -7.84
C ARG A 59 -8.13 -8.32 -7.23
N ILE A 60 -7.33 -7.33 -7.61
CA ILE A 60 -5.98 -7.11 -7.08
C ILE A 60 -6.06 -5.88 -6.18
N GLU A 61 -5.73 -6.06 -4.91
CA GLU A 61 -5.65 -4.98 -3.92
C GLU A 61 -4.21 -4.78 -3.47
N MET A 62 -3.85 -3.52 -3.21
CA MET A 62 -2.56 -3.19 -2.63
C MET A 62 -2.53 -3.59 -1.15
N ARG A 63 -1.41 -4.19 -0.73
CA ARG A 63 -1.00 -4.22 0.67
C ARG A 63 0.19 -3.28 0.84
N TYR A 64 0.30 -2.63 1.98
CA TYR A 64 1.49 -1.84 2.31
C TYR A 64 2.72 -2.76 2.49
N PRO A 65 3.94 -2.22 2.51
CA PRO A 65 5.17 -3.00 2.69
C PRO A 65 5.07 -4.02 3.82
N ASN A 66 5.64 -5.22 3.61
CA ASN A 66 5.58 -6.35 4.54
C ASN A 66 4.16 -6.86 4.79
N ASN A 67 3.31 -6.83 3.74
CA ASN A 67 1.93 -7.30 3.75
C ASN A 67 1.06 -6.63 4.84
N LYS A 68 1.33 -5.38 5.20
CA LYS A 68 0.50 -4.65 6.16
C LYS A 68 -0.78 -4.14 5.50
N LEU A 69 -1.89 -4.18 6.23
CA LEU A 69 -3.14 -3.59 5.77
C LEU A 69 -3.18 -2.08 5.97
N LYS A 70 -2.45 -1.56 6.97
CA LYS A 70 -2.52 -0.15 7.36
C LYS A 70 -1.14 0.50 7.37
N ALA A 71 -1.12 1.81 7.11
CA ALA A 71 0.08 2.62 7.17
C ALA A 71 -0.15 3.86 8.03
N ILE A 72 0.92 4.33 8.65
CA ILE A 72 0.96 5.62 9.34
C ILE A 72 2.04 6.49 8.73
N VAL A 73 1.70 7.77 8.58
CA VAL A 73 2.63 8.84 8.24
C VAL A 73 2.56 9.88 9.36
N LEU A 74 3.73 10.29 9.85
CA LEU A 74 3.87 11.33 10.84
C LEU A 74 4.70 12.45 10.23
N SER A 75 4.21 13.69 10.29
CA SER A 75 5.02 14.84 9.88
C SER A 75 5.04 15.98 10.89
N TYR A 76 6.08 16.80 10.76
CA TYR A 76 6.40 17.90 11.64
C TYR A 76 7.05 19.02 10.86
N ASP A 77 6.83 20.26 11.31
CA ASP A 77 7.15 21.44 10.54
C ASP A 77 8.18 22.33 11.25
N ASP A 78 8.67 23.31 10.50
CA ASP A 78 9.50 24.45 10.88
C ASP A 78 10.97 24.16 11.19
N GLY A 79 11.27 23.03 11.81
CA GLY A 79 12.63 22.70 12.24
C GLY A 79 13.05 23.39 13.54
N PHE A 80 12.14 23.45 14.51
CA PHE A 80 12.44 23.93 15.86
C PHE A 80 13.39 22.99 16.61
N SER A 81 14.07 23.51 17.63
CA SER A 81 15.04 22.75 18.43
C SER A 81 14.44 21.51 19.11
N GLU A 82 13.14 21.56 19.40
CA GLU A 82 12.31 20.51 19.98
C GLU A 82 12.19 19.28 19.07
N ASP A 83 12.42 19.42 17.76
CA ASP A 83 12.44 18.30 16.81
C ASP A 83 13.53 17.28 17.17
N LEU A 84 14.61 17.70 17.83
CA LEU A 84 15.66 16.77 18.27
C LEU A 84 15.16 15.79 19.33
N ARG A 85 14.31 16.25 20.27
CA ARG A 85 13.65 15.39 21.26
C ARG A 85 12.66 14.46 20.56
N LEU A 86 11.91 14.99 19.61
CA LEU A 86 10.92 14.25 18.85
C LEU A 86 11.55 13.12 18.02
N VAL A 87 12.68 13.38 17.35
CA VAL A 87 13.48 12.39 16.62
C VAL A 87 13.95 11.27 17.55
N GLN A 88 14.44 11.60 18.75
CA GLN A 88 14.83 10.58 19.74
C GLN A 88 13.64 9.70 20.12
N LEU A 89 12.46 10.30 20.33
CA LEU A 89 11.26 9.57 20.70
C LEU A 89 10.74 8.68 19.56
N LEU A 90 10.67 9.18 18.33
CA LEU A 90 10.33 8.39 17.15
C LEU A 90 11.27 7.18 17.01
N ASN A 91 12.58 7.40 17.17
CA ASN A 91 13.57 6.33 17.12
C ASN A 91 13.39 5.29 18.23
N LYS A 92 13.09 5.73 19.47
CA LYS A 92 12.79 4.84 20.60
C LYS A 92 11.64 3.88 20.28
N TYR A 93 10.60 4.37 19.62
CA TYR A 93 9.41 3.59 19.28
C TYR A 93 9.48 2.92 17.90
N GLY A 94 10.59 3.02 17.17
CA GLY A 94 10.73 2.44 15.83
C GLY A 94 9.84 3.10 14.78
N LEU A 95 9.39 4.33 15.03
CA LEU A 95 8.55 5.12 14.13
C LEU A 95 9.39 6.01 13.21
N ARG A 96 8.84 6.34 12.05
CA ARG A 96 9.47 7.22 11.07
C ARG A 96 8.65 8.50 10.91
N GLY A 97 9.34 9.64 10.90
CA GLY A 97 8.78 10.95 10.67
C GLY A 97 9.26 11.59 9.37
N THR A 98 8.47 12.55 8.89
CA THR A 98 8.80 13.48 7.81
C THR A 98 8.92 14.89 8.40
N PHE A 99 10.03 15.58 8.17
CA PHE A 99 10.28 16.90 8.74
C PHE A 99 10.33 17.94 7.62
N HIS A 100 9.33 18.83 7.59
CA HIS A 100 9.22 19.95 6.66
C HIS A 100 9.95 21.15 7.26
N ILE A 101 11.16 21.45 6.77
CA ILE A 101 12.09 22.36 7.44
C ILE A 101 12.28 23.63 6.63
N ASN A 102 12.35 24.79 7.30
CA ASN A 102 12.74 26.06 6.68
C ASN A 102 14.26 26.24 6.77
N SER A 103 14.98 25.98 5.68
CA SER A 103 16.44 25.99 5.67
C SER A 103 17.08 27.33 6.08
N ALA A 104 16.43 28.48 5.79
CA ALA A 104 16.97 29.79 6.15
C ALA A 104 16.76 30.13 7.63
N ARG A 105 15.84 29.44 8.32
CA ARG A 105 15.61 29.61 9.77
C ARG A 105 16.54 28.77 10.63
N LEU A 106 17.15 27.72 10.07
CA LEU A 106 18.13 26.91 10.78
C LEU A 106 19.30 27.73 11.33
N SER A 107 19.78 27.36 12.52
CA SER A 107 20.83 28.07 13.26
C SER A 107 20.47 29.51 13.67
N THR A 108 19.18 29.85 13.71
CA THR A 108 18.66 31.08 14.35
C THR A 108 18.03 30.74 15.71
N PRO A 109 17.70 31.72 16.58
CA PRO A 109 17.11 31.44 17.89
C PRO A 109 15.87 30.56 17.82
N ASN A 110 15.76 29.57 18.71
CA ASN A 110 14.71 28.53 18.80
C ASN A 110 14.73 27.43 17.72
N TYR A 111 15.47 27.60 16.63
CA TYR A 111 15.59 26.59 15.58
C TYR A 111 16.78 25.65 15.81
N MET A 112 16.70 24.43 15.29
CA MET A 112 17.83 23.51 15.32
C MET A 112 19.01 24.01 14.48
N LYS A 113 20.21 23.51 14.76
CA LYS A 113 21.41 23.88 14.00
C LYS A 113 21.44 23.10 12.69
N LYS A 114 22.01 23.71 11.64
CA LYS A 114 22.20 23.06 10.33
C LYS A 114 22.89 21.69 10.39
N LYS A 115 23.85 21.51 11.31
CA LYS A 115 24.57 20.24 11.51
C LYS A 115 23.66 19.11 12.04
N ASP A 116 22.62 19.47 12.78
CA ASP A 116 21.75 18.52 13.46
C ASP A 116 20.95 17.68 12.44
N ILE A 117 20.67 18.24 11.26
CA ILE A 117 20.04 17.54 10.12
C ILE A 117 20.79 16.24 9.79
N LYS A 118 22.10 16.34 9.58
CA LYS A 118 22.93 15.19 9.21
C LYS A 118 23.15 14.24 10.39
N GLU A 119 23.27 14.79 11.60
CA GLU A 119 23.58 14.04 12.83
C GLU A 119 22.39 13.20 13.32
N HIS A 120 21.15 13.68 13.19
CA HIS A 120 20.00 13.08 13.88
C HIS A 120 18.91 12.50 12.97
N PHE A 121 18.75 12.99 11.73
CA PHE A 121 17.59 12.65 10.88
C PHE A 121 17.84 11.48 9.92
N GLY A 122 18.85 10.64 10.19
CA GLY A 122 19.26 9.54 9.30
C GLY A 122 18.12 8.57 8.91
N LYS A 123 17.19 8.28 9.83
CA LYS A 123 16.05 7.37 9.61
C LYS A 123 14.76 8.07 9.16
N HIS A 124 14.79 9.39 9.10
CA HIS A 124 13.64 10.24 8.81
C HIS A 124 13.77 10.90 7.44
N GLU A 125 12.65 11.40 6.94
CA GLU A 125 12.61 12.20 5.72
C GLU A 125 12.83 13.68 6.06
N ILE A 126 13.67 14.32 5.24
CA ILE A 126 13.80 15.78 5.20
C ILE A 126 13.01 16.26 3.98
N SER A 127 12.14 17.24 4.22
CA SER A 127 11.16 17.76 3.27
C SER A 127 11.18 19.29 3.33
N ALA A 128 10.81 19.96 2.25
CA ALA A 128 10.84 21.42 2.18
C ALA A 128 9.64 22.06 2.90
N HIS A 129 9.83 23.26 3.44
CA HIS A 129 8.74 24.09 3.96
C HIS A 129 8.88 25.56 3.56
N GLY A 130 9.64 25.83 2.49
CA GLY A 130 9.97 27.19 2.06
C GLY A 130 11.11 27.75 2.90
N ALA A 131 12.09 28.37 2.26
CA ALA A 131 13.33 28.77 2.93
C ALA A 131 13.08 29.72 4.11
N ASN A 132 12.21 30.71 3.91
CA ASN A 132 11.85 31.76 4.87
C ASN A 132 10.49 31.53 5.54
N HIS A 133 9.75 30.49 5.13
CA HIS A 133 8.38 30.18 5.55
C HIS A 133 7.39 31.24 5.05
N GLN A 134 7.45 31.61 3.77
CA GLN A 134 6.47 32.52 3.15
C GLN A 134 5.24 31.77 2.65
N GLY A 135 4.04 32.35 2.88
CA GLY A 135 2.80 31.85 2.28
C GLY A 135 2.75 32.16 0.77
N LEU A 136 2.21 31.25 -0.03
CA LEU A 136 2.28 31.35 -1.50
C LEU A 136 1.28 32.33 -2.11
N LEU A 137 0.15 32.54 -1.45
CA LEU A 137 -0.84 33.50 -1.90
C LEU A 137 -0.27 34.92 -1.76
N GLY A 138 -0.22 35.64 -2.88
CA GLY A 138 0.35 37.00 -2.97
C GLY A 138 1.82 37.06 -3.40
N LEU A 139 2.54 35.94 -3.45
CA LEU A 139 3.89 35.88 -4.04
C LEU A 139 3.84 35.86 -5.56
N THR A 140 4.81 36.53 -6.19
CA THR A 140 5.02 36.40 -7.64
C THR A 140 5.51 34.99 -7.98
N PRO A 141 5.34 34.51 -9.23
CA PRO A 141 5.89 33.21 -9.63
C PRO A 141 7.40 33.07 -9.37
N ALA A 142 8.18 34.14 -9.57
CA ALA A 142 9.61 34.14 -9.31
C ALA A 142 9.93 33.95 -7.81
N ASP A 143 9.19 34.63 -6.93
CA ASP A 143 9.36 34.50 -5.47
C ASP A 143 8.98 33.08 -5.00
N ARG A 144 7.88 32.52 -5.53
CA ARG A 144 7.48 31.12 -5.24
C ARG A 144 8.58 30.12 -5.59
N ILE A 145 9.19 30.27 -6.77
CA ILE A 145 10.29 29.41 -7.22
C ILE A 145 11.49 29.57 -6.30
N TYR A 146 11.90 30.81 -6.01
CA TYR A 146 13.06 31.08 -5.17
C TYR A 146 12.90 30.49 -3.77
N GLU A 147 11.73 30.70 -3.15
CA GLU A 147 11.44 30.23 -1.79
C GLU A 147 11.57 28.70 -1.66
N PHE A 148 11.13 27.92 -2.65
CA PHE A 148 11.18 26.45 -2.59
C PHE A 148 12.46 25.83 -3.15
N ILE A 149 13.01 26.37 -4.24
CA ILE A 149 14.23 25.83 -4.83
C ILE A 149 15.43 26.08 -3.91
N GLU A 150 15.52 27.26 -3.29
CA GLU A 150 16.59 27.52 -2.32
C GLU A 150 16.48 26.63 -1.09
N ASP A 151 15.24 26.38 -0.63
CA ASP A 151 15.00 25.49 0.49
C ASP A 151 15.45 24.06 0.20
N ARG A 152 14.98 23.54 -0.93
CA ARG A 152 15.34 22.23 -1.44
C ARG A 152 16.86 22.09 -1.59
N ARG A 153 17.52 23.03 -2.29
CA ARG A 153 18.97 23.04 -2.52
C ARG A 153 19.75 23.02 -1.20
N ALA A 154 19.38 23.84 -0.24
CA ALA A 154 20.05 23.93 1.05
C ALA A 154 19.86 22.63 1.87
N LEU A 155 18.65 22.11 1.95
CA LEU A 155 18.36 20.87 2.68
C LEU A 155 19.01 19.64 2.06
N GLU A 156 19.08 19.55 0.73
CA GLU A 156 19.82 18.50 0.02
C GLU A 156 21.32 18.55 0.36
N ALA A 157 21.91 19.75 0.38
CA ALA A 157 23.31 19.93 0.76
C ALA A 157 23.59 19.55 2.23
N LEU A 158 22.66 19.83 3.14
CA LEU A 158 22.80 19.51 4.56
C LEU A 158 22.59 18.02 4.85
N SER A 159 21.58 17.42 4.24
CA SER A 159 21.17 16.03 4.50
C SER A 159 21.94 15.00 3.67
N GLY A 160 22.46 15.38 2.50
CA GLY A 160 23.01 14.46 1.51
C GLY A 160 21.96 13.55 0.87
N LYS A 161 20.67 13.88 1.01
CA LYS A 161 19.51 13.15 0.47
C LYS A 161 18.72 14.05 -0.46
N LEU A 162 17.99 13.45 -1.41
CA LEU A 162 17.06 14.19 -2.27
C LEU A 162 15.86 14.68 -1.46
N VAL A 163 15.49 15.95 -1.64
CA VAL A 163 14.29 16.53 -1.06
C VAL A 163 13.22 16.56 -2.14
N ARG A 164 12.20 15.71 -1.98
CA ARG A 164 11.18 15.42 -3.01
C ARG A 164 9.77 15.72 -2.55
N GLY A 165 9.64 16.29 -1.36
CA GLY A 165 8.39 16.61 -0.72
C GLY A 165 8.40 18.02 -0.18
N MET A 166 7.21 18.51 0.12
CA MET A 166 7.05 19.75 0.85
C MET A 166 5.79 19.77 1.71
N ALA A 167 5.64 20.84 2.49
CA ALA A 167 4.34 21.26 2.98
C ALA A 167 4.13 22.75 2.74
N TYR A 168 2.86 23.14 2.52
CA TYR A 168 2.51 24.54 2.26
C TYR A 168 2.59 25.37 3.54
N PRO A 169 3.45 26.40 3.59
CA PRO A 169 3.47 27.33 4.73
C PRO A 169 2.09 27.93 4.94
N PHE A 170 1.61 27.89 6.19
CA PHE A 170 0.28 28.37 6.57
C PHE A 170 -0.90 27.69 5.85
N GLY A 171 -0.67 26.55 5.17
CA GLY A 171 -1.67 25.97 4.28
C GLY A 171 -1.99 26.83 3.06
N SER A 172 -1.12 27.78 2.72
CA SER A 172 -1.31 28.72 1.63
C SER A 172 -0.88 28.08 0.30
N TYR A 173 -1.85 27.70 -0.52
CA TYR A 173 -1.61 27.11 -1.84
C TYR A 173 -2.58 27.67 -2.89
N ASP A 174 -2.18 27.52 -4.15
CA ASP A 174 -2.92 27.90 -5.34
C ASP A 174 -3.21 26.61 -6.14
N PRO A 175 -4.46 26.12 -6.16
CA PRO A 175 -4.81 24.88 -6.87
C PRO A 175 -4.46 24.90 -8.36
N ASP A 176 -4.47 26.07 -8.99
CA ASP A 176 -4.14 26.23 -10.41
C ASP A 176 -2.62 26.27 -10.63
N GLY A 177 -1.83 26.41 -9.55
CA GLY A 177 -0.37 26.52 -9.57
C GLY A 177 0.38 25.22 -9.25
N LEU A 178 -0.29 24.07 -9.15
CA LEU A 178 0.34 22.81 -8.74
C LEU A 178 1.39 22.30 -9.74
N GLU A 179 1.21 22.56 -11.04
CA GLU A 179 2.16 22.17 -12.09
C GLU A 179 3.54 22.80 -11.87
N LEU A 180 3.60 23.99 -11.27
CA LEU A 180 4.86 24.63 -10.92
C LEU A 180 5.65 23.78 -9.91
N LEU A 181 4.98 23.20 -8.91
CA LEU A 181 5.63 22.34 -7.92
C LEU A 181 6.16 21.05 -8.54
N GLU A 182 5.41 20.43 -9.45
CA GLU A 182 5.87 19.26 -10.21
C GLU A 182 7.12 19.58 -11.03
N SER A 183 7.12 20.73 -11.72
CA SER A 183 8.26 21.19 -12.51
C SER A 183 9.51 21.46 -11.67
N MET A 184 9.31 21.82 -10.38
CA MET A 184 10.37 21.95 -9.38
C MET A 184 10.80 20.61 -8.77
N GLY A 185 10.17 19.50 -9.18
CA GLY A 185 10.51 18.13 -8.79
C GLY A 185 9.94 17.68 -7.45
N PHE A 186 8.90 18.35 -6.94
CA PHE A 186 8.14 17.85 -5.79
C PHE A 186 7.18 16.76 -6.21
N GLU A 187 7.14 15.68 -5.44
CA GLU A 187 6.29 14.51 -5.68
C GLU A 187 5.05 14.47 -4.77
N TYR A 188 5.06 15.28 -3.70
CA TYR A 188 3.92 15.48 -2.82
C TYR A 188 4.02 16.82 -2.07
N ALA A 189 2.88 17.32 -1.60
CA ALA A 189 2.78 18.50 -0.77
C ALA A 189 1.61 18.38 0.23
N ARG A 190 1.87 18.61 1.52
CA ARG A 190 0.82 18.58 2.56
C ARG A 190 0.15 19.95 2.77
N THR A 191 -1.18 19.93 2.89
CA THR A 191 -2.02 21.08 3.33
C THR A 191 -2.43 20.99 4.81
N VAL A 192 -3.00 22.04 5.39
CA VAL A 192 -3.42 22.06 6.81
C VAL A 192 -4.84 21.52 7.06
N GLU A 193 -5.56 21.12 6.02
CA GLU A 193 -6.96 20.70 6.11
C GLU A 193 -7.09 19.29 6.70
N ALA A 194 -7.82 19.14 7.80
CA ALA A 194 -8.04 17.86 8.44
C ALA A 194 -9.23 17.12 7.80
N THR A 195 -8.98 15.91 7.29
CA THR A 195 -10.05 15.08 6.70
C THR A 195 -10.84 14.28 7.73
N HIS A 196 -10.23 14.01 8.89
CA HIS A 196 -10.74 13.06 9.89
C HIS A 196 -11.02 11.66 9.32
N ASP A 197 -10.34 11.29 8.23
CA ASP A 197 -10.48 10.00 7.58
C ASP A 197 -9.13 9.32 7.34
N PHE A 198 -9.17 8.15 6.69
CA PHE A 198 -7.99 7.31 6.47
C PHE A 198 -7.71 7.00 5.00
N ARG A 199 -8.13 7.88 4.09
CA ARG A 199 -7.99 7.66 2.65
C ARG A 199 -6.57 7.99 2.18
N ILE A 200 -6.12 7.27 1.15
CA ILE A 200 -4.95 7.67 0.37
C ILE A 200 -5.38 8.85 -0.51
N PRO A 201 -4.62 9.96 -0.57
CA PRO A 201 -4.99 11.12 -1.40
C PRO A 201 -5.02 10.77 -2.88
N ALA A 202 -5.97 11.37 -3.60
CA ALA A 202 -6.05 11.27 -5.05
C ALA A 202 -4.91 12.04 -5.74
N ASN A 203 -4.60 13.24 -5.24
CA ASN A 203 -3.51 14.09 -5.71
C ASN A 203 -2.48 14.26 -4.58
N PHE A 204 -1.23 13.85 -4.81
CA PHE A 204 -0.18 13.92 -3.80
C PHE A 204 0.28 15.34 -3.50
N LEU A 205 0.04 16.31 -4.39
CA LEU A 205 0.33 17.73 -4.17
C LEU A 205 -0.78 18.45 -3.40
N LEU A 206 -1.88 17.76 -3.11
CA LEU A 206 -2.96 18.21 -2.26
C LEU A 206 -3.24 17.14 -1.20
N TRP A 207 -2.23 16.86 -0.38
CA TRP A 207 -2.35 15.86 0.67
C TRP A 207 -2.94 16.47 1.94
N HIS A 208 -4.22 16.21 2.17
CA HIS A 208 -4.91 16.57 3.39
C HIS A 208 -4.62 15.53 4.49
N PRO A 209 -4.09 15.93 5.66
CA PRO A 209 -3.86 15.03 6.78
C PRO A 209 -5.15 14.58 7.45
N SER A 210 -5.11 13.46 8.16
CA SER A 210 -6.24 13.00 8.99
C SER A 210 -6.51 13.98 10.14
N ALA A 211 -5.45 14.46 10.83
CA ALA A 211 -5.57 15.45 11.89
C ALA A 211 -4.26 16.19 12.21
N HIS A 212 -4.38 17.37 12.81
CA HIS A 212 -3.31 18.06 13.53
C HIS A 212 -3.29 17.61 14.99
N LYS A 213 -2.14 17.13 15.49
CA LYS A 213 -2.00 16.61 16.87
C LYS A 213 -1.43 17.65 17.83
N PHE A 214 -2.02 17.73 19.03
CA PHE A 214 -1.52 18.44 20.21
C PHE A 214 -1.08 19.89 19.95
N GLY A 215 -2.04 20.78 19.68
CA GLY A 215 -1.75 22.22 19.55
C GLY A 215 -1.36 22.87 20.88
N VAL A 216 -0.91 24.13 20.80
CA VAL A 216 -0.49 24.95 21.97
C VAL A 216 -1.58 25.03 23.04
N GLU A 217 -2.83 25.12 22.62
CA GLU A 217 -3.99 25.26 23.49
C GLU A 217 -4.17 23.98 24.32
N ASP A 218 -4.33 24.15 25.64
CA ASP A 218 -4.72 23.05 26.53
C ASP A 218 -6.20 22.73 26.33
N ASP A 219 -6.49 21.95 25.30
CA ASP A 219 -7.82 21.52 24.89
C ASP A 219 -7.93 19.99 24.98
N PRO A 220 -8.41 19.47 26.12
CA PRO A 220 -8.59 18.03 26.32
C PRO A 220 -9.54 17.38 25.32
N ALA A 221 -10.50 18.12 24.77
CA ALA A 221 -11.44 17.58 23.79
C ALA A 221 -10.74 17.35 22.45
N ARG A 222 -9.97 18.34 21.98
CA ARG A 222 -9.15 18.21 20.76
C ARG A 222 -8.07 17.16 20.90
N ASP A 223 -7.39 17.12 22.04
CA ASP A 223 -6.34 16.14 22.29
C ASP A 223 -6.94 14.72 22.40
N GLY A 224 -8.06 14.57 23.10
CA GLY A 224 -8.82 13.32 23.16
C GLY A 224 -9.32 12.83 21.79
N ALA A 225 -9.74 13.75 20.92
CA ALA A 225 -10.13 13.41 19.55
C ALA A 225 -8.97 12.81 18.73
N THR A 226 -7.72 13.19 19.01
CA THR A 226 -6.54 12.58 18.37
C THR A 226 -6.41 11.11 18.78
N PHE A 227 -6.58 10.79 20.06
CA PHE A 227 -6.56 9.41 20.55
C PHE A 227 -7.73 8.59 20.01
N GLN A 228 -8.94 9.16 19.96
CA GLN A 228 -10.10 8.49 19.38
C GLN A 228 -9.87 8.13 17.90
N LEU A 229 -9.32 9.07 17.13
CA LEU A 229 -9.01 8.83 15.71
C LEU A 229 -7.99 7.69 15.53
N VAL A 230 -7.03 7.57 16.45
CA VAL A 230 -6.04 6.48 16.45
C VAL A 230 -6.70 5.15 16.82
N GLU A 231 -7.59 5.13 17.82
CA GLU A 231 -8.36 3.93 18.15
C GLU A 231 -9.22 3.47 16.95
N ASP A 232 -9.94 4.41 16.33
CA ASP A 232 -10.75 4.15 15.14
C ASP A 232 -9.89 3.55 14.02
N PHE A 233 -8.68 4.09 13.79
CA PHE A 233 -7.70 3.55 12.84
C PHE A 233 -7.24 2.13 13.20
N LEU A 234 -6.88 1.90 14.45
CA LEU A 234 -6.35 0.61 14.92
C LEU A 234 -7.42 -0.50 14.87
N THR A 235 -8.69 -0.16 15.04
CA THR A 235 -9.80 -1.13 14.97
C THR A 235 -10.25 -1.44 13.53
N ARG A 236 -9.88 -0.63 12.52
CA ARG A 236 -10.25 -0.87 11.11
C ARG A 236 -9.80 -2.23 10.61
N LYS A 237 -10.70 -2.86 9.84
CA LYS A 237 -10.53 -4.14 9.14
C LYS A 237 -10.25 -4.01 7.64
N HIS A 238 -10.16 -2.77 7.14
CA HIS A 238 -9.86 -2.46 5.75
C HIS A 238 -8.60 -1.60 5.66
N GLN A 239 -8.09 -1.45 4.44
CA GLN A 239 -6.93 -0.62 4.17
C GLN A 239 -7.18 0.81 4.68
N ALA A 240 -6.18 1.34 5.37
CA ALA A 240 -6.26 2.65 5.99
C ALA A 240 -4.88 3.32 6.02
N LEU A 241 -4.87 4.63 5.83
CA LEU A 241 -3.72 5.49 6.03
C LEU A 241 -4.07 6.48 7.15
N LEU A 242 -3.37 6.41 8.28
CA LEU A 242 -3.45 7.49 9.27
C LEU A 242 -2.34 8.50 8.97
N TYR A 243 -2.72 9.76 8.75
CA TYR A 243 -1.75 10.84 8.58
C TYR A 243 -1.92 11.90 9.67
N LEU A 244 -0.96 11.97 10.60
CA LEU A 244 -0.93 12.99 11.65
C LEU A 244 0.23 13.98 11.45
N TRP A 245 -0.07 15.27 11.54
CA TRP A 245 0.91 16.35 11.49
C TRP A 245 0.85 17.25 12.73
N GLY A 246 1.83 18.12 12.93
CA GLY A 246 1.82 19.16 13.98
C GLY A 246 3.25 19.63 14.29
N HIS A 247 3.42 20.56 15.22
CA HIS A 247 4.74 21.13 15.50
C HIS A 247 5.26 20.69 16.87
N SER A 248 6.54 20.36 16.96
CA SER A 248 7.14 19.89 18.22
C SER A 248 7.16 20.96 19.31
N TRP A 249 7.25 22.23 18.93
CA TRP A 249 7.23 23.38 19.85
C TRP A 249 5.84 23.60 20.49
N GLU A 250 4.77 23.07 19.90
CA GLU A 250 3.41 23.16 20.47
C GLU A 250 3.24 22.23 21.68
N TYR A 251 4.05 21.18 21.78
CA TYR A 251 3.82 20.14 22.79
C TYR A 251 4.04 20.63 24.20
N GLN A 252 4.95 21.58 24.46
CA GLN A 252 5.15 22.19 25.79
C GLN A 252 5.13 21.19 26.96
N LYS A 253 4.00 21.04 27.67
CA LYS A 253 3.82 20.10 28.80
C LYS A 253 3.23 18.73 28.40
N LYS A 254 2.80 18.57 27.16
CA LYS A 254 2.10 17.40 26.60
C LYS A 254 3.03 16.31 26.06
N TRP A 255 4.33 16.37 26.35
CA TRP A 255 5.27 15.36 25.86
C TRP A 255 4.95 13.94 26.32
N ASP A 256 4.36 13.78 27.50
CA ASP A 256 3.91 12.47 27.99
C ASP A 256 2.78 11.91 27.11
N MET A 257 1.88 12.76 26.62
CA MET A 257 0.81 12.38 25.67
C MET A 257 1.37 12.02 24.29
N VAL A 258 2.42 12.73 23.84
CA VAL A 258 3.13 12.39 22.59
C VAL A 258 3.77 11.00 22.71
N GLU A 259 4.40 10.72 23.84
CA GLU A 259 5.02 9.43 24.11
C GLU A 259 3.97 8.30 24.23
N GLU A 260 2.85 8.56 24.89
CA GLU A 260 1.70 7.65 24.94
C GLU A 260 1.17 7.33 23.53
N LEU A 261 0.94 8.35 22.71
CA LEU A 261 0.49 8.18 21.33
C LEU A 261 1.47 7.33 20.52
N PHE A 262 2.77 7.55 20.65
CA PHE A 262 3.77 6.75 19.91
C PHE A 262 3.85 5.32 20.42
N SER A 263 3.68 5.11 21.72
CA SER A 263 3.56 3.78 22.31
C SER A 263 2.38 3.01 21.73
N LEU A 264 1.22 3.66 21.58
CA LEU A 264 0.03 3.04 20.96
C LEU A 264 0.26 2.66 19.51
N LEU A 265 0.96 3.49 18.73
CA LEU A 265 1.23 3.24 17.31
C LEU A 265 2.36 2.23 17.07
N SER A 266 3.29 2.09 18.01
CA SER A 266 4.46 1.24 17.88
C SER A 266 4.10 -0.25 17.94
N GLY A 267 4.84 -1.06 17.18
CA GLY A 267 4.74 -2.54 17.24
C GLY A 267 3.42 -3.14 16.77
N GLN A 268 2.51 -2.34 16.21
CA GLN A 268 1.21 -2.81 15.76
C GLN A 268 1.36 -3.81 14.59
N PRO A 269 0.84 -5.06 14.71
CA PRO A 269 1.21 -6.15 13.82
C PRO A 269 0.75 -5.97 12.37
N ASP A 270 -0.29 -5.16 12.14
CA ASP A 270 -0.88 -4.92 10.82
C ASP A 270 -0.68 -3.47 10.32
N VAL A 271 0.25 -2.75 10.94
CA VAL A 271 0.56 -1.34 10.64
C VAL A 271 2.03 -1.22 10.25
N VAL A 272 2.32 -0.36 9.26
CA VAL A 272 3.69 0.06 8.93
C VAL A 272 3.84 1.57 9.09
N SER A 273 4.94 2.00 9.70
CA SER A 273 5.34 3.42 9.73
C SER A 273 6.21 3.76 8.53
N LEU A 274 5.80 4.75 7.76
CA LEU A 274 6.48 5.21 6.54
C LEU A 274 6.71 6.72 6.61
N THR A 275 7.76 7.17 5.92
CA THR A 275 7.87 8.58 5.54
C THR A 275 6.93 8.88 4.38
N HIS A 276 6.62 10.15 4.11
CA HIS A 276 5.78 10.48 2.97
C HIS A 276 6.37 9.96 1.67
N ILE A 277 7.64 10.22 1.43
CA ILE A 277 8.25 9.89 0.14
C ILE A 277 8.39 8.38 -0.07
N ASP A 278 8.60 7.61 1.01
CA ASP A 278 8.58 6.15 0.94
C ASP A 278 7.19 5.65 0.53
N LEU A 279 6.13 6.24 1.09
CA LEU A 279 4.75 5.90 0.73
C LEU A 279 4.43 6.34 -0.71
N VAL A 280 4.80 7.55 -1.12
CA VAL A 280 4.62 8.04 -2.51
C VAL A 280 5.30 7.11 -3.50
N ALA A 281 6.56 6.74 -3.26
CA ALA A 281 7.30 5.83 -4.12
C ALA A 281 6.61 4.46 -4.21
N TYR A 282 6.15 3.92 -3.08
CA TYR A 282 5.42 2.65 -3.05
C TYR A 282 4.10 2.71 -3.83
N LEU A 283 3.31 3.77 -3.63
CA LEU A 283 2.05 3.98 -4.35
C LEU A 283 2.26 4.14 -5.85
N LYS A 284 3.29 4.89 -6.26
CA LYS A 284 3.67 5.03 -7.67
C LYS A 284 4.10 3.69 -8.27
N ALA A 285 4.91 2.90 -7.56
CA ALA A 285 5.30 1.56 -8.00
C ALA A 285 4.09 0.63 -8.20
N PHE A 286 3.15 0.63 -7.25
CA PHE A 286 1.91 -0.14 -7.39
C PHE A 286 1.07 0.31 -8.59
N ARG A 287 0.91 1.63 -8.80
CA ARG A 287 0.19 2.20 -9.95
C ARG A 287 0.85 1.88 -11.29
N GLN A 288 2.14 1.54 -11.31
CA GLN A 288 2.90 1.17 -12.51
C GLN A 288 2.81 -0.33 -12.87
N LEU A 289 2.13 -1.15 -12.07
CA LEU A 289 1.90 -2.56 -12.40
C LEU A 289 1.31 -2.69 -13.81
N ARG A 290 1.89 -3.60 -14.61
CA ARG A 290 1.36 -3.94 -15.93
C ARG A 290 0.56 -5.23 -15.79
N ILE A 291 -0.75 -5.13 -15.97
CA ILE A 291 -1.69 -6.23 -15.76
C ILE A 291 -2.32 -6.58 -17.10
N SER A 292 -2.36 -7.87 -17.46
CA SER A 292 -3.05 -8.32 -18.67
C SER A 292 -4.55 -8.06 -18.60
N ALA A 293 -5.23 -7.99 -19.75
CA ALA A 293 -6.66 -7.67 -19.80
C ALA A 293 -7.54 -8.66 -19.00
N ASP A 294 -7.14 -9.94 -18.98
CA ASP A 294 -7.77 -11.01 -18.19
C ASP A 294 -7.27 -11.08 -16.73
N LYS A 295 -6.37 -10.17 -16.32
CA LYS A 295 -5.76 -10.04 -14.99
C LYS A 295 -4.96 -11.26 -14.50
N THR A 296 -4.59 -12.17 -15.40
CA THR A 296 -3.83 -13.39 -15.07
C THR A 296 -2.33 -13.18 -15.08
N ILE A 297 -1.83 -12.14 -15.75
CA ILE A 297 -0.43 -11.78 -15.80
C ILE A 297 -0.26 -10.45 -15.09
N ILE A 298 0.59 -10.43 -14.08
CA ILE A 298 0.91 -9.23 -13.29
C ILE A 298 2.43 -9.03 -13.36
N HIS A 299 2.86 -7.95 -13.99
CA HIS A 299 4.27 -7.59 -14.08
C HIS A 299 4.57 -6.32 -13.25
N ASN A 300 5.59 -6.40 -12.42
CA ASN A 300 6.13 -5.27 -11.68
C ASN A 300 7.34 -4.68 -12.41
N PRO A 301 7.20 -3.56 -13.14
CA PRO A 301 8.32 -2.94 -13.84
C PRO A 301 9.21 -2.09 -12.93
N SER A 302 8.84 -1.90 -11.66
CA SER A 302 9.54 -1.01 -10.74
C SER A 302 10.71 -1.69 -10.04
N ALA A 303 11.55 -0.89 -9.39
CA ALA A 303 12.59 -1.36 -8.48
C ALA A 303 12.07 -1.67 -7.05
N THR A 304 10.77 -1.49 -6.82
CA THR A 304 10.13 -1.64 -5.52
C THR A 304 9.44 -3.00 -5.44
N LYS A 305 9.74 -3.76 -4.40
CA LYS A 305 8.99 -4.96 -4.04
C LYS A 305 7.56 -4.59 -3.64
N LEU A 306 6.58 -5.26 -4.21
CA LEU A 306 5.16 -4.98 -3.97
C LEU A 306 4.46 -6.15 -3.28
N PHE A 307 3.50 -5.83 -2.42
CA PHE A 307 2.63 -6.80 -1.77
C PHE A 307 1.20 -6.63 -2.26
N LEU A 308 0.62 -7.71 -2.78
CA LEU A 308 -0.70 -7.72 -3.39
C LEU A 308 -1.59 -8.71 -2.65
N ARG A 309 -2.87 -8.37 -2.50
CA ARG A 309 -3.91 -9.35 -2.16
C ARG A 309 -4.71 -9.61 -3.42
N VAL A 310 -4.74 -10.87 -3.86
CA VAL A 310 -5.50 -11.30 -5.03
C VAL A 310 -6.71 -12.06 -4.56
N TYR A 311 -7.88 -11.59 -4.96
CA TYR A 311 -9.15 -12.30 -4.85
C TYR A 311 -9.42 -12.97 -6.19
N ASP A 312 -9.78 -14.24 -6.17
CA ASP A 312 -10.09 -15.02 -7.36
C ASP A 312 -11.44 -15.71 -7.13
N GLY A 313 -12.47 -15.26 -7.84
CA GLY A 313 -13.84 -15.77 -7.73
C GLY A 313 -13.99 -17.27 -8.07
N ARG A 314 -12.97 -17.91 -8.63
CA ARG A 314 -12.96 -19.36 -8.90
C ARG A 314 -12.77 -20.23 -7.66
N LEU A 315 -12.26 -19.66 -6.56
CA LEU A 315 -11.92 -20.40 -5.35
C LEU A 315 -13.19 -20.63 -4.50
N THR A 316 -13.70 -21.86 -4.46
CA THR A 316 -15.03 -22.21 -3.93
C THR A 316 -15.15 -22.41 -2.41
N SER A 317 -14.08 -22.30 -1.62
CA SER A 317 -14.17 -22.14 -0.14
C SER A 317 -12.83 -21.74 0.52
N GLU A 318 -12.95 -21.05 1.67
CA GLU A 318 -11.96 -20.58 2.68
C GLU A 318 -10.69 -19.82 2.25
N LYS A 319 -10.29 -19.87 0.97
CA LYS A 319 -9.21 -19.04 0.41
C LYS A 319 -9.73 -18.16 -0.72
N ALA A 320 -10.76 -17.36 -0.46
CA ALA A 320 -11.27 -16.39 -1.44
C ALA A 320 -10.22 -15.32 -1.85
N SER A 321 -9.06 -15.29 -1.18
CA SER A 321 -7.91 -14.50 -1.59
C SER A 321 -6.60 -15.03 -1.01
N TYR A 322 -5.49 -14.69 -1.65
CA TYR A 322 -4.13 -14.98 -1.20
C TYR A 322 -3.24 -13.75 -1.38
N THR A 323 -2.16 -13.71 -0.60
CA THR A 323 -1.17 -12.61 -0.66
C THR A 323 -0.01 -13.03 -1.54
N ILE A 324 0.48 -12.08 -2.33
CA ILE A 324 1.60 -12.24 -3.24
C ILE A 324 2.66 -11.21 -2.90
N GLU A 325 3.89 -11.67 -2.79
CA GLU A 325 5.09 -10.83 -2.80
C GLU A 325 5.62 -10.81 -4.22
N LEU A 326 5.57 -9.64 -4.87
CA LEU A 326 5.99 -9.47 -6.25
C LEU A 326 7.31 -8.69 -6.29
N GLU A 327 8.37 -9.42 -6.58
CA GLU A 327 9.73 -8.89 -6.67
C GLU A 327 9.88 -7.82 -7.77
N PRO A 328 10.88 -6.92 -7.66
CA PRO A 328 11.25 -6.01 -8.74
C PRO A 328 11.49 -6.73 -10.07
N ALA A 329 11.04 -6.11 -11.17
CA ALA A 329 11.13 -6.66 -12.54
C ALA A 329 10.48 -8.05 -12.76
N ALA A 330 9.74 -8.58 -11.78
CA ALA A 330 9.16 -9.91 -11.86
C ALA A 330 7.81 -9.90 -12.58
N THR A 331 7.50 -11.03 -13.23
CA THR A 331 6.20 -11.31 -13.82
C THR A 331 5.60 -12.53 -13.14
N LEU A 332 4.43 -12.35 -12.55
CA LEU A 332 3.61 -13.43 -12.04
C LEU A 332 2.58 -13.84 -13.09
N ARG A 333 2.37 -15.15 -13.22
CA ARG A 333 1.24 -15.74 -13.92
C ARG A 333 0.36 -16.47 -12.91
N LEU A 334 -0.89 -16.05 -12.79
CA LEU A 334 -1.90 -16.74 -12.00
C LEU A 334 -2.29 -17.99 -12.79
N GLU A 335 -2.00 -19.17 -12.26
CA GLU A 335 -2.36 -20.43 -12.91
C GLU A 335 -3.88 -20.55 -13.08
N ASN A 336 -4.27 -21.24 -14.15
CA ASN A 336 -5.67 -21.47 -14.48
C ASN A 336 -6.28 -22.54 -13.58
#